data_AF-A0A450WDV9-F1
#
_entry.id   AF-A0A450WDV9-F1
#
_cell.length_a   1.000
_cell.length_b   1.000
_cell.length_c   1.000
_cell.angle_alpha   90.00
_cell.angle_beta   90.00
_cell.angle_gamma   90.00
#
_symmetry.space_group_name_H-M   'P 1'
#
loop_
_entity.id
_entity.type
_entity.pdbx_description
1 polymer ?
#
loop_
_entity_poly.entity_id
_entity_poly.type
_entity_poly.pdbx_seq_one_letter_code
_entity_poly.pdbx_strand_id
1 'polypeptide(L)'
;MVGLRGGEAFGTAEKLASWAGVCPGNHESAGKRVAGKKRKGNPYVRRILCEAANAASRTRCLLREKFKSLLVRRGRKRAIFALAHKISKIVFVLLSRGDYYRDATINENGREPKQHPGGFP
;
A
#
# COMPACT_ATOMS: atom_id res chain seq x y z
N MET A 1 -6.69 29.73 2.66
CA MET A 1 -5.71 28.76 3.19
C MET A 1 -5.96 27.44 2.47
N VAL A 2 -5.20 27.12 1.42
CA VAL A 2 -5.46 26.00 0.51
C VAL A 2 -4.89 24.72 1.11
N GLY A 3 -5.74 23.85 1.64
CA GLY A 3 -5.34 22.52 2.10
C GLY A 3 -4.93 21.67 0.90
N LEU A 4 -3.63 21.46 0.71
CA LEU A 4 -3.08 20.56 -0.31
C LEU A 4 -3.50 19.11 0.02
N ARG A 5 -4.66 18.69 -0.51
CA ARG A 5 -5.10 17.30 -0.47
C ARG A 5 -4.20 16.49 -1.41
N GLY A 6 -3.15 15.87 -0.87
CA GLY A 6 -2.13 15.14 -1.65
C GLY A 6 -2.65 14.00 -2.54
N GLY A 7 -3.90 13.57 -2.37
CA GLY A 7 -4.58 12.61 -3.24
C GLY A 7 -4.98 13.15 -4.63
N GLU A 8 -5.14 14.46 -4.77
CA GLU A 8 -5.60 15.08 -6.03
C GLU A 8 -4.54 15.02 -7.14
N ALA A 9 -3.25 15.01 -6.78
CA ALA A 9 -2.14 14.98 -7.73
C ALA A 9 -2.12 13.74 -8.64
N PHE A 10 -2.68 12.62 -8.19
CA PHE A 10 -2.69 11.36 -8.94
C PHE A 10 -4.06 11.00 -9.52
N GLY A 11 -5.14 11.61 -9.03
CA GLY A 11 -6.53 11.34 -9.43
C GLY A 11 -7.07 9.98 -8.98
N THR A 12 -6.31 8.88 -9.12
CA THR A 12 -6.74 7.54 -8.68
C THR A 12 -5.61 6.74 -8.00
N ALA A 13 -6.00 5.82 -7.11
CA ALA A 13 -5.07 4.91 -6.44
C ALA A 13 -4.29 4.03 -7.42
N GLU A 14 -4.86 3.73 -8.59
CA GLU A 14 -4.23 2.94 -9.64
C GLU A 14 -3.13 3.72 -10.36
N LYS A 15 -3.36 5.01 -10.62
CA LYS A 15 -2.34 5.92 -11.15
C LYS A 15 -1.17 6.06 -10.17
N LEU A 16 -1.44 6.21 -8.87
CA LEU A 16 -0.40 6.20 -7.84
C LEU A 16 0.37 4.87 -7.82
N ALA A 17 -0.33 3.73 -7.82
CA ALA A 17 0.30 2.41 -7.78
C ALA A 17 1.12 2.09 -9.06
N SER A 18 0.68 2.61 -10.21
CA SER A 18 1.39 2.54 -11.48
C SER A 18 2.67 3.39 -11.44
N TRP A 19 2.57 4.64 -10.98
CA TRP A 19 3.71 5.55 -10.81
C TRP A 19 4.75 5.02 -9.80
N ALA A 20 4.29 4.46 -8.68
CA ALA A 20 5.14 3.81 -7.69
C ALA A 20 5.73 2.46 -8.17
N GLY A 21 5.28 1.95 -9.33
CA GLY A 21 5.77 0.69 -9.88
C GLY A 21 5.45 -0.54 -9.02
N VAL A 22 4.39 -0.48 -8.20
CA VAL A 22 3.91 -1.58 -7.32
C VAL A 22 2.66 -2.28 -7.88
N CYS A 23 2.09 -1.77 -8.97
CA CYS A 23 0.97 -2.41 -9.65
C CYS A 23 1.36 -3.80 -10.17
N PRO A 24 0.56 -4.87 -9.91
CA PRO A 24 0.81 -6.17 -10.49
C PRO A 24 0.76 -6.06 -12.01
N GLY A 25 1.88 -6.33 -12.69
CA GLY A 25 1.93 -6.26 -14.14
C GLY A 25 0.95 -7.25 -14.77
N ASN A 26 -0.11 -6.75 -15.40
CA ASN A 26 -0.97 -7.52 -16.29
C ASN A 26 -0.31 -7.60 -17.68
N HIS A 27 0.70 -8.45 -17.81
CA HIS A 27 1.30 -8.79 -19.11
C HIS A 27 0.70 -10.14 -19.59
N GLU A 28 -0.55 -10.11 -20.01
CA GLU A 28 -1.16 -11.17 -20.80
C GLU A 28 -1.13 -10.76 -22.27
N SER A 29 -0.43 -11.55 -23.09
CA SER A 29 -0.53 -11.49 -24.54
C SER A 29 -0.82 -12.90 -25.02
N ALA A 30 -1.85 -13.05 -25.88
CA ALA A 30 -2.24 -14.31 -26.51
C ALA A 30 -2.37 -15.51 -25.53
N GLY A 31 -3.03 -15.32 -24.38
CA GLY A 31 -3.27 -16.40 -23.40
C GLY A 31 -2.04 -16.91 -22.65
N LYS A 32 -0.84 -16.36 -22.91
CA LYS A 32 0.39 -16.71 -22.20
C LYS A 32 0.69 -15.64 -21.15
N ARG A 33 0.69 -16.06 -19.88
CA ARG A 33 1.07 -15.21 -18.75
C ARG A 33 2.60 -15.10 -18.67
N VAL A 34 3.16 -14.14 -19.40
CA VAL A 34 4.59 -13.85 -19.33
C VAL A 34 4.86 -13.19 -17.97
N ALA A 35 5.89 -13.65 -17.26
CA ALA A 35 6.26 -13.07 -15.98
C ALA A 35 6.47 -11.55 -16.13
N GLY A 36 5.53 -10.77 -15.58
CA GLY A 36 5.51 -9.32 -15.74
C GLY A 36 6.82 -8.70 -15.25
N LYS A 37 7.59 -8.12 -16.17
CA LYS A 37 8.79 -7.34 -15.86
C LYS A 37 8.39 -6.25 -14.86
N LYS A 38 9.22 -5.96 -13.86
CA LYS A 38 8.96 -4.88 -12.87
C LYS A 38 8.66 -3.60 -13.67
N ARG A 39 7.47 -3.00 -13.47
CA ARG A 39 7.10 -1.75 -14.15
C ARG A 39 8.16 -0.66 -13.88
N LYS A 40 8.45 0.17 -14.88
CA LYS A 40 9.23 1.39 -14.72
C LYS A 40 8.39 2.36 -13.87
N GLY A 41 8.79 2.57 -12.63
CA GLY A 41 8.17 3.46 -11.65
C GLY A 41 9.24 3.89 -10.66
N ASN A 42 8.91 4.80 -9.73
CA ASN A 42 9.90 5.35 -8.80
C ASN A 42 10.52 4.25 -7.92
N PRO A 43 11.82 3.92 -8.07
CA PRO A 43 12.46 2.81 -7.36
C PRO A 43 12.54 3.04 -5.86
N TYR A 44 12.63 4.30 -5.41
CA TYR A 44 12.68 4.66 -3.99
C TYR A 44 11.34 4.42 -3.32
N VAL A 45 10.25 4.91 -3.92
CA VAL A 45 8.88 4.70 -3.41
C VAL A 45 8.55 3.21 -3.37
N ARG A 46 8.91 2.46 -4.42
CA ARG A 46 8.77 1.01 -4.43
C ARG A 46 9.53 0.35 -3.29
N ARG A 47 10.78 0.76 -3.03
CA ARG A 47 11.60 0.20 -1.94
C ARG A 47 10.95 0.48 -0.59
N ILE A 48 10.54 1.72 -0.33
CA ILE A 48 9.86 2.13 0.90
C ILE A 48 8.57 1.31 1.11
N LEU A 49 7.74 1.16 0.07
CA LEU A 49 6.52 0.37 0.15
C LEU A 49 6.80 -1.13 0.41
N CYS A 50 7.87 -1.68 -0.16
CA CYS A 50 8.31 -3.04 0.13
C CYS A 50 8.83 -3.20 1.56
N GLU A 51 9.59 -2.24 2.09
CA GLU A 51 10.03 -2.26 3.48
C GLU A 51 8.85 -2.13 4.44
N ALA A 52 7.90 -1.23 4.16
CA ALA A 52 6.67 -1.10 4.92
C ALA A 52 5.84 -2.41 4.89
N ALA A 53 5.76 -3.07 3.73
CA ALA A 53 5.12 -4.38 3.62
C ALA A 53 5.88 -5.47 4.42
N ASN A 54 7.22 -5.44 4.43
CA ASN A 54 8.03 -6.37 5.20
C ASN A 54 7.84 -6.16 6.71
N ALA A 55 7.82 -4.92 7.17
CA ALA A 55 7.47 -4.57 8.55
C ALA A 55 6.05 -5.02 8.91
N ALA A 56 5.05 -4.70 8.07
CA ALA A 56 3.66 -5.11 8.26
C ALA A 56 3.48 -6.64 8.28
N SER A 57 4.33 -7.39 7.58
CA SER A 57 4.31 -8.86 7.61
C SER A 57 4.72 -9.46 8.97
N ARG A 58 5.44 -8.67 9.79
CA ARG A 58 5.95 -9.06 11.12
C ARG A 58 5.08 -8.52 12.26
N THR A 59 4.29 -7.49 12.01
CA THR A 59 3.39 -6.87 12.99
C THR A 59 2.05 -7.60 13.09
N ARG A 60 1.45 -7.66 14.28
CA ARG A 60 0.07 -8.16 14.46
C ARG A 60 -0.91 -7.09 13.96
N CYS A 61 -1.33 -7.21 12.70
CA CYS A 61 -2.28 -6.31 12.04
C CYS A 61 -3.07 -7.07 10.96
N LEU A 62 -4.16 -6.49 10.45
CA LEU A 62 -4.99 -7.12 9.40
C LEU A 62 -4.16 -7.43 8.13
N LEU A 63 -3.13 -6.62 7.88
CA LEU A 63 -2.19 -6.82 6.77
C LEU A 63 -1.37 -8.11 6.90
N ARG A 64 -1.09 -8.59 8.12
CA ARG A 64 -0.37 -9.84 8.36
C ARG A 64 -1.21 -11.06 7.98
N GLU A 65 -2.49 -11.08 8.32
CA GLU A 65 -3.39 -12.18 7.91
C GLU A 65 -3.52 -12.23 6.38
N LYS A 66 -3.60 -11.06 5.74
CA LYS A 66 -3.57 -11.00 4.28
C LYS A 66 -2.23 -11.49 3.72
N PHE A 67 -1.12 -11.14 4.35
CA PHE A 67 0.20 -11.60 3.96
C PHE A 67 0.32 -13.13 4.05
N LYS A 68 -0.15 -13.75 5.14
CA LYS A 68 -0.14 -15.22 5.29
C LYS A 68 -0.89 -15.92 4.17
N SER A 69 -2.11 -15.46 3.85
CA SER A 69 -2.90 -16.01 2.73
C SER A 69 -2.16 -15.89 1.38
N LEU A 70 -1.47 -14.76 1.16
CA LEU A 70 -0.67 -14.55 -0.05
C LEU A 70 0.63 -15.38 -0.07
N LEU A 71 1.24 -15.59 1.10
CA LEU A 71 2.47 -16.36 1.27
C LEU A 71 2.25 -17.80 0.82
N VAL A 72 1.17 -18.43 1.28
CA VAL A 72 0.77 -19.81 0.92
C VAL A 72 0.55 -19.94 -0.59
N ARG A 73 -0.09 -18.94 -1.23
CA ARG A 73 -0.48 -19.03 -2.65
C ARG A 73 0.60 -18.66 -3.66
N ARG A 74 1.54 -17.78 -3.30
CA ARG A 74 2.43 -17.13 -4.30
C ARG A 74 3.91 -17.07 -3.89
N GLY A 75 4.25 -17.45 -2.66
CA GLY A 75 5.60 -17.32 -2.12
C GLY A 75 5.96 -15.89 -1.67
N ARG A 76 6.99 -15.79 -0.83
CA ARG A 76 7.29 -14.58 -0.05
C ARG A 76 7.49 -13.31 -0.87
N LYS A 77 8.31 -13.35 -1.92
CA LYS A 77 8.63 -12.18 -2.76
C LYS A 77 7.37 -11.60 -3.43
N ARG A 78 6.50 -12.46 -3.95
CA ARG A 78 5.23 -12.05 -4.58
C ARG A 78 4.21 -11.59 -3.55
N ALA A 79 4.19 -12.19 -2.36
CA ALA A 79 3.33 -11.78 -1.26
C ALA A 79 3.68 -10.37 -0.75
N ILE A 80 4.96 -10.06 -0.57
CA ILE A 80 5.42 -8.70 -0.19
C ILE A 80 5.00 -7.67 -1.24
N PHE A 81 5.19 -7.98 -2.53
CA PHE A 81 4.81 -7.05 -3.60
C PHE A 81 3.30 -6.80 -3.67
N ALA A 82 2.50 -7.85 -3.51
CA ALA A 82 1.05 -7.72 -3.43
C ALA A 82 0.59 -6.94 -2.19
N LEU A 83 1.28 -7.10 -1.07
CA LEU A 83 1.02 -6.33 0.14
C LEU A 83 1.40 -4.85 -0.04
N ALA A 84 2.55 -4.57 -0.65
CA ALA A 84 2.99 -3.21 -1.01
C ALA A 84 1.99 -2.51 -1.94
N HIS A 85 1.43 -3.22 -2.92
CA HIS A 85 0.35 -2.70 -3.75
C HIS A 85 -0.89 -2.31 -2.92
N LYS A 86 -1.27 -3.16 -1.95
CA LYS A 86 -2.41 -2.86 -1.08
C LYS A 86 -2.14 -1.68 -0.14
N ILE A 87 -0.92 -1.59 0.41
CA ILE A 87 -0.47 -0.44 1.21
C ILE A 87 -0.51 0.84 0.39
N SER A 88 -0.08 0.81 -0.88
CA SER A 88 -0.16 1.99 -1.77
C SER A 88 -1.59 2.48 -1.97
N LYS A 89 -2.57 1.58 -2.10
CA LYS A 89 -4.00 1.96 -2.16
C LYS A 89 -4.48 2.58 -0.86
N ILE A 90 -4.07 2.03 0.28
CA ILE A 90 -4.39 2.59 1.60
C ILE A 90 -3.81 4.00 1.74
N VAL A 91 -2.52 4.17 1.43
CA VAL A 91 -1.85 5.48 1.46
C VAL A 91 -2.56 6.50 0.57
N PHE A 92 -3.00 6.12 -0.62
CA PHE A 92 -3.80 7.01 -1.47
C PHE A 92 -5.08 7.46 -0.76
N VAL A 93 -5.86 6.54 -0.21
CA VAL A 93 -7.12 6.88 0.48
C VAL A 93 -6.85 7.76 1.70
N LEU A 94 -5.80 7.49 2.46
CA LEU A 94 -5.41 8.30 3.63
C LEU A 94 -5.01 9.72 3.21
N LEU A 95 -4.19 9.86 2.16
CA LEU A 95 -3.80 11.18 1.62
C LEU A 95 -4.98 11.95 1.02
N SER A 96 -5.92 11.26 0.37
CA SER A 96 -7.12 11.89 -0.20
C SER A 96 -8.11 12.33 0.88
N ARG A 97 -8.23 11.58 1.97
CA ARG A 97 -9.16 11.87 3.07
C ARG A 97 -8.57 12.75 4.16
N GLY A 98 -7.24 12.84 4.26
CA GLY A 98 -6.56 13.47 5.39
C GLY A 98 -6.67 12.66 6.69
N ASP A 99 -6.97 11.36 6.57
CA ASP A 99 -7.19 10.46 7.70
C ASP A 99 -5.95 9.62 8.04
N TYR A 100 -5.94 9.04 9.23
CA TYR A 100 -4.91 8.11 9.68
C TYR A 100 -5.30 6.65 9.45
N TYR A 101 -4.30 5.78 9.29
CA TYR A 101 -4.55 4.34 9.14
C TYR A 101 -5.16 3.77 10.42
N ARG A 102 -6.40 3.28 10.33
CA ARG A 102 -7.07 2.57 11.42
C ARG A 102 -6.98 1.06 11.14
N ASP A 103 -6.19 0.37 11.94
CA ASP A 103 -6.16 -1.09 11.94
C ASP A 103 -7.20 -1.60 12.94
N ALA A 104 -8.21 -2.32 12.45
CA ALA A 104 -9.25 -2.88 13.30
C ALA A 104 -8.64 -3.70 14.44
N THR A 105 -7.66 -4.56 14.15
CA THR A 105 -7.05 -5.51 15.12
C THR A 105 -6.16 -4.88 16.19
N ILE A 106 -5.73 -3.64 16.01
CA ILE A 106 -4.99 -2.88 17.04
C ILE A 106 -5.94 -1.96 17.80
N ASN A 107 -6.94 -1.39 17.14
CA ASN A 107 -7.85 -0.41 17.74
C ASN A 107 -8.87 -1.03 18.72
N GLU A 108 -9.10 -2.35 18.67
CA GLU A 108 -9.89 -3.09 19.69
C GLU A 108 -9.18 -3.10 21.05
N ASN A 109 -7.85 -2.96 21.06
CA ASN A 109 -7.03 -2.94 22.28
C ASN A 109 -6.75 -1.48 22.73
N GLY A 110 -7.82 -0.74 23.02
CA GLY A 110 -7.82 0.32 24.05
C GLY A 110 -6.79 1.45 23.95
N ARG A 111 -6.42 1.92 22.76
CA ARG A 111 -5.71 3.20 22.60
C ARG A 111 -6.43 4.06 21.58
N GLU A 112 -7.29 4.94 22.08
CA GLU A 112 -7.80 6.07 21.31
C GLU A 112 -6.62 6.79 20.64
N PRO A 113 -6.63 6.97 19.31
CA PRO A 113 -5.69 7.89 18.70
C PRO A 113 -6.07 9.28 19.22
N LYS A 114 -5.22 9.86 20.07
CA LYS A 114 -5.35 11.26 20.45
C LYS A 114 -5.41 12.07 19.16
N GLN A 115 -6.59 12.61 18.86
CA GLN A 115 -6.77 13.60 17.82
C GLN A 115 -5.81 14.73 18.18
N HIS A 116 -4.74 14.91 17.42
CA HIS A 116 -3.81 16.01 17.65
C HIS A 116 -4.50 17.27 17.11
N PRO A 117 -4.86 18.26 17.95
CA PRO A 117 -5.46 19.49 17.48
C PRO A 117 -4.33 20.34 16.88
N GLY A 118 -4.08 20.15 15.59
CA GLY A 118 -2.99 20.84 14.93
C GLY A 118 -2.82 20.31 13.53
N GLY A 119 -3.51 20.93 12.58
CA GLY A 119 -3.10 20.83 11.18
C GLY A 119 -1.62 21.16 11.06
N PHE A 120 -0.91 20.39 10.24
CA PHE A 120 0.49 20.68 9.93
C PHE A 120 0.61 22.10 9.34
N PRO A 121 1.67 22.85 9.69
CA PRO A 121 1.92 24.20 9.18
C PRO A 121 2.10 24.24 7.66
#